data_AF-A0A7X2IKF7-F1
#
_entry.id   AF-A0A7X2IKF7-F1
#
_cell.length_a   1.000
_cell.length_b   1.000
_cell.length_c   1.000
_cell.angle_alpha   90.00
_cell.angle_beta   90.00
_cell.angle_gamma   90.00
#
_symmetry.space_group_name_H-M   'P 1'
#
loop_
_entity.id
_entity.type
_entity.pdbx_description
1 polymer ?
#
loop_
_entity_poly.entity_id
_entity_poly.type
_entity_poly.pdbx_seq_one_letter_code
_entity_poly.pdbx_strand_id
1 'polypeptide(L)'
;MMTNQQVLTVYAEMADLTEQMLDAATRSEWEQLVELEQRCAAHVRTLQSEEGQQPLVGEQRERKVELIRKMLTADRKIRDITMPWMAQLSALINSTGTERRLVNAYGGV
;
A
#
# COMPACT_ATOMS: atom_id res chain seq x y z
N MET A 1 -15.24 19.20 11.21
CA MET A 1 -14.97 18.00 12.02
C MET A 1 -15.94 16.91 11.59
N MET A 2 -15.42 15.73 11.27
CA MET A 2 -16.22 14.59 10.89
C MET A 2 -16.95 14.00 12.10
N THR A 3 -18.14 13.48 11.88
CA THR A 3 -18.85 12.64 12.85
C THR A 3 -18.26 11.23 12.89
N ASN A 4 -18.46 10.52 13.99
CA ASN A 4 -18.05 9.11 14.14
C ASN A 4 -18.54 8.21 12.98
N GLN A 5 -19.75 8.48 12.46
CA GLN A 5 -20.29 7.73 11.33
C GLN A 5 -19.51 8.02 10.04
N GLN A 6 -19.18 9.28 9.76
CA GLN A 6 -18.37 9.65 8.60
C GLN A 6 -16.97 9.06 8.68
N VAL A 7 -16.37 9.03 9.87
CA VAL A 7 -15.07 8.37 10.10
C VAL A 7 -15.15 6.90 9.72
N LEU A 8 -16.17 6.17 10.18
CA LEU A 8 -16.37 4.76 9.84
C LEU A 8 -16.60 4.54 8.34
N THR A 9 -17.34 5.44 7.68
CA THR A 9 -17.51 5.39 6.23
C THR A 9 -16.16 5.51 5.51
N VAL A 10 -15.31 6.45 5.91
CA VAL A 10 -13.98 6.60 5.29
C VAL A 10 -13.10 5.37 5.54
N TYR A 11 -13.13 4.79 6.74
CA TYR A 11 -12.42 3.52 6.98
C TYR A 11 -12.95 2.36 6.13
N ALA A 12 -14.25 2.32 5.86
CA ALA A 12 -14.84 1.29 5.00
C ALA A 12 -14.42 1.47 3.54
N GLU A 13 -14.48 2.71 3.03
CA GLU A 13 -13.98 3.05 1.69
C GLU A 13 -12.50 2.71 1.54
N MET A 14 -11.67 3.02 2.54
CA MET A 14 -10.26 2.66 2.53
C MET A 14 -10.05 1.15 2.52
N ALA A 15 -10.83 0.39 3.28
CA ALA A 15 -10.73 -1.07 3.27
C ALA A 15 -11.08 -1.68 1.90
N ASP A 16 -12.08 -1.14 1.23
CA ASP A 16 -12.48 -1.57 -0.12
C ASP A 16 -11.45 -1.14 -1.18
N LEU A 17 -10.80 0.02 -1.00
CA LEU A 17 -9.66 0.43 -1.83
C LEU A 17 -8.47 -0.51 -1.67
N THR A 18 -8.13 -0.91 -0.44
CA THR A 18 -7.01 -1.85 -0.21
C THR A 18 -7.30 -3.24 -0.80
N GLU A 19 -8.57 -3.67 -0.84
CA GLU A 19 -8.94 -4.89 -1.56
C GLU A 19 -8.80 -4.76 -3.09
N GLN A 20 -9.17 -3.62 -3.66
CA GLN A 20 -8.93 -3.34 -5.07
C GLN A 20 -7.42 -3.29 -5.39
N MET A 21 -6.61 -2.75 -4.48
CA MET A 21 -5.15 -2.78 -4.60
C MET A 21 -4.62 -4.22 -4.62
N LEU A 22 -5.20 -5.12 -3.81
CA LEU A 22 -4.83 -6.53 -3.84
C LEU A 22 -5.18 -7.19 -5.17
N ASP A 23 -6.34 -6.91 -5.75
CA ASP A 23 -6.72 -7.43 -7.08
C ASP A 23 -5.75 -6.92 -8.15
N ALA A 24 -5.50 -5.60 -8.18
CA ALA A 24 -4.55 -4.98 -9.10
C ALA A 24 -3.15 -5.58 -8.99
N ALA A 25 -2.63 -5.75 -7.77
CA ALA A 25 -1.33 -6.38 -7.52
C ALA A 25 -1.30 -7.84 -8.00
N THR A 26 -2.38 -8.60 -7.75
CA THR A 26 -2.49 -9.99 -8.21
C THR A 26 -2.50 -10.10 -9.74
N ARG A 27 -3.10 -9.12 -10.41
CA ARG A 27 -3.18 -9.04 -11.88
C ARG A 27 -1.98 -8.31 -12.52
N SER A 28 -1.01 -7.88 -11.72
CA SER A 28 0.15 -7.09 -12.16
C SER A 28 -0.22 -5.75 -12.83
N GLU A 29 -1.36 -5.17 -12.47
CA GLU A 29 -1.86 -3.88 -12.96
C GLU A 29 -1.23 -2.73 -12.15
N TRP A 30 0.08 -2.50 -12.34
CA TRP A 30 0.87 -1.60 -11.51
C TRP A 30 0.44 -0.14 -11.55
N GLU A 31 0.02 0.37 -12.70
CA GLU A 31 -0.47 1.75 -12.82
C GLU A 31 -1.74 1.95 -11.98
N GLN A 32 -2.66 0.99 -12.05
CA GLN A 32 -3.88 0.99 -11.25
C GLN A 32 -3.56 0.88 -9.76
N LEU A 33 -2.59 0.05 -9.38
CA LEU A 33 -2.15 -0.07 -8.00
C LEU A 33 -1.66 1.28 -7.43
N VAL A 34 -0.89 2.04 -8.21
CA VAL A 34 -0.40 3.37 -7.83
C VAL A 34 -1.55 4.38 -7.71
N GLU A 35 -2.50 4.39 -8.64
CA GLU A 35 -3.67 5.27 -8.57
C GLU A 35 -4.51 4.99 -7.30
N LEU A 36 -4.74 3.71 -7.00
CA LEU A 36 -5.47 3.29 -5.81
C LEU A 36 -4.74 3.67 -4.51
N GLU A 37 -3.41 3.55 -4.48
CA GLU A 37 -2.58 3.99 -3.35
C GLU A 37 -2.73 5.51 -3.11
N GLN A 38 -2.68 6.32 -4.16
CA GLN A 38 -2.85 7.77 -4.05
C GLN A 38 -4.21 8.16 -3.48
N ARG A 39 -5.27 7.46 -3.88
CA ARG A 39 -6.63 7.64 -3.34
C ARG A 39 -6.69 7.26 -1.86
N CYS A 40 -6.12 6.12 -1.49
CA CYS A 40 -6.03 5.70 -0.08
C CYS A 40 -5.27 6.74 0.77
N ALA A 41 -4.14 7.24 0.27
CA ALA A 41 -3.36 8.29 0.93
C ALA A 41 -4.14 9.61 1.09
N ALA A 42 -5.02 9.95 0.16
CA ALA A 42 -5.90 11.10 0.30
C ALA A 42 -6.89 10.94 1.45
N HIS A 43 -7.53 9.76 1.58
CA HIS A 43 -8.43 9.46 2.70
C HIS A 43 -7.71 9.50 4.05
N VAL A 44 -6.47 8.97 4.14
CA VAL A 44 -5.64 9.07 5.35
C VAL A 44 -5.41 10.53 5.74
N ARG A 45 -5.06 11.39 4.78
CA ARG A 45 -4.85 12.83 5.04
C ARG A 45 -6.12 13.50 5.55
N THR A 46 -7.28 13.20 4.94
CA THR A 46 -8.57 13.73 5.39
C THR A 46 -8.89 13.30 6.83
N LEU A 47 -8.68 12.03 7.17
CA LEU A 47 -8.85 11.55 8.54
C LEU A 47 -7.93 12.27 9.52
N GLN A 48 -6.66 12.46 9.17
CA GLN A 48 -5.69 13.18 10.03
C GLN A 48 -6.09 14.64 10.29
N SER A 49 -6.73 15.31 9.32
CA SER A 49 -7.16 16.70 9.48
C SER A 49 -8.53 16.88 10.11
N GLU A 50 -9.44 15.91 9.95
CA GLU A 50 -10.86 16.10 10.26
C GLU A 50 -11.45 15.14 11.30
N GLU A 51 -10.73 14.07 11.69
CA GLU A 51 -11.14 13.19 12.77
C GLU A 51 -11.16 13.97 14.09
N GLY A 52 -12.37 14.23 14.60
CA GLY A 52 -12.55 14.89 15.89
C GLY A 52 -11.99 14.02 17.02
N GLN A 53 -11.62 14.64 18.15
CA GLN A 53 -11.13 13.90 19.33
C GLN A 53 -12.22 13.08 20.06
N GLN A 54 -13.43 12.97 19.51
CA GLN A 54 -14.46 12.16 20.11
C GLN A 54 -14.14 10.68 19.91
N PRO A 55 -13.91 9.92 21.00
CA PRO A 55 -13.59 8.51 20.86
C PRO A 55 -14.81 7.75 20.31
N LEU A 56 -14.56 6.87 19.35
CA LEU A 56 -15.51 5.82 18.97
C LEU A 56 -15.65 4.86 20.16
N VAL A 57 -16.90 4.51 20.51
CA VAL A 57 -17.21 3.68 21.69
C VAL A 57 -18.06 2.48 21.27
N GLY A 58 -17.92 1.35 21.99
CA GLY A 58 -18.71 0.14 21.76
C GLY A 58 -18.55 -0.41 20.35
N GLU A 59 -19.68 -0.71 19.71
CA GLU A 59 -19.78 -1.30 18.37
C GLU A 59 -19.00 -0.50 17.30
N GLN A 60 -19.01 0.84 17.39
CA GLN A 60 -18.29 1.69 16.46
C GLN A 60 -16.76 1.49 16.53
N ARG A 61 -16.23 1.26 17.74
CA ARG A 61 -14.81 0.99 17.94
C ARG A 61 -14.43 -0.39 17.39
N GLU A 62 -15.27 -1.38 17.65
CA GLU A 62 -15.07 -2.74 17.14
C GLU A 62 -15.07 -2.76 15.60
N ARG A 63 -16.01 -2.05 14.99
CA ARG A 63 -16.08 -1.91 13.53
C ARG A 63 -14.84 -1.24 12.94
N LYS A 64 -14.33 -0.17 13.56
CA LYS A 64 -13.07 0.47 13.13
C LYS A 64 -11.90 -0.51 13.20
N VAL A 65 -11.80 -1.30 14.27
CA VAL A 65 -10.74 -2.31 14.42
C VAL A 65 -10.84 -3.40 13.36
N GLU A 66 -12.04 -3.87 13.04
CA GLU A 66 -12.27 -4.86 12.00
C GLU A 66 -11.80 -4.34 10.62
N LEU A 67 -12.17 -3.11 10.27
CA LEU A 67 -11.78 -2.47 9.01
C LEU A 67 -10.25 -2.31 8.91
N ILE A 68 -9.59 -1.87 9.98
CA ILE A 68 -8.12 -1.76 10.02
C ILE A 68 -7.46 -3.14 9.85
N ARG A 69 -7.99 -4.19 10.49
CA ARG A 69 -7.47 -5.55 10.33
C ARG A 69 -7.63 -6.06 8.89
N LYS A 70 -8.77 -5.75 8.26
CA LYS A 70 -9.04 -6.09 6.85
C LYS A 70 -7.99 -5.45 5.94
N MET A 71 -7.74 -4.14 6.10
CA MET A 71 -6.70 -3.41 5.36
C MET A 71 -5.30 -4.01 5.57
N LEU A 72 -4.88 -4.22 6.82
CA LEU A 72 -3.54 -4.76 7.12
C LEU A 72 -3.33 -6.18 6.55
N THR A 73 -4.40 -6.96 6.47
CA THR A 73 -4.36 -8.30 5.86
C THR A 73 -4.16 -8.20 4.35
N ALA A 74 -4.87 -7.28 3.68
CA ALA A 74 -4.69 -7.02 2.26
C ALA A 74 -3.29 -6.45 1.96
N ASP A 75 -2.80 -5.49 2.74
CA ASP A 75 -1.43 -4.94 2.62
C ASP A 75 -0.34 -6.00 2.75
N ARG A 76 -0.53 -6.96 3.67
CA ARG A 76 0.40 -8.09 3.80
C ARG A 76 0.46 -8.89 2.51
N LYS A 77 -0.69 -9.25 1.95
CA LYS A 77 -0.77 -10.02 0.69
C LYS A 77 -0.18 -9.24 -0.49
N ILE A 78 -0.44 -7.92 -0.57
CA ILE A 78 0.16 -7.08 -1.60
C ILE A 78 1.69 -7.13 -1.50
N ARG A 79 2.26 -6.98 -0.31
CA ARG A 79 3.72 -7.07 -0.10
C ARG A 79 4.29 -8.45 -0.43
N ASP A 80 3.57 -9.51 -0.11
CA ASP A 80 3.98 -10.88 -0.43
C ASP A 80 4.08 -11.10 -1.96
N ILE A 81 3.28 -10.37 -2.75
CA ILE A 81 3.34 -10.40 -4.22
C ILE A 81 4.44 -9.47 -4.76
N THR A 82 4.53 -8.24 -4.24
CA THR A 82 5.38 -7.20 -4.83
C THR A 82 6.85 -7.29 -4.40
N MET A 83 7.13 -7.64 -3.14
CA MET A 83 8.50 -7.64 -2.61
C MET A 83 9.45 -8.63 -3.29
N PRO A 84 9.05 -9.88 -3.59
CA PRO A 84 9.95 -10.83 -4.24
C PRO A 84 10.43 -10.34 -5.62
N TRP A 85 9.51 -9.79 -6.43
CA TRP A 85 9.83 -9.29 -7.75
C TRP A 85 10.74 -8.05 -7.68
N MET A 86 10.49 -7.12 -6.76
CA MET A 86 11.39 -5.97 -6.54
C MET A 86 12.80 -6.41 -6.12
N ALA A 87 12.92 -7.44 -5.27
CA ALA A 87 14.21 -7.98 -4.87
C ALA A 87 14.97 -8.58 -6.07
N GLN A 88 14.28 -9.31 -6.94
CA GLN A 88 14.85 -9.84 -8.18
C GLN A 88 15.29 -8.72 -9.13
N LEU A 89 14.46 -7.70 -9.33
CA LEU A 89 14.79 -6.55 -10.17
C LEU A 89 16.03 -5.81 -9.66
N SER A 90 16.10 -5.57 -8.34
CA SER A 90 17.28 -4.97 -7.70
C SER A 90 18.54 -5.80 -7.92
N ALA A 91 18.46 -7.13 -7.80
CA ALA A 91 19.59 -8.02 -8.06
C ALA A 91 20.08 -7.93 -9.52
N LEU A 92 19.15 -7.88 -10.50
CA LEU A 92 19.48 -7.75 -11.92
C LEU A 92 20.15 -6.42 -12.26
N ILE A 93 19.69 -5.33 -11.67
CA ILE A 93 20.30 -4.00 -11.87
C ILE A 93 21.71 -3.95 -11.27
N ASN A 94 21.92 -4.57 -10.11
CA ASN A 94 23.22 -4.61 -9.45
C ASN A 94 24.22 -5.52 -10.19
N SER A 95 23.77 -6.65 -10.74
CA SER A 95 24.64 -7.55 -11.52
C SER A 95 25.11 -6.89 -12.82
N THR A 96 24.24 -6.20 -13.55
CA THR A 96 24.62 -5.45 -14.77
C THR A 96 25.58 -4.29 -14.49
N GLY A 97 25.43 -3.61 -13.35
CA GLY A 97 26.39 -2.60 -12.89
C GLY A 97 27.77 -3.19 -12.59
N THR A 98 27.81 -4.41 -12.04
CA THR A 98 29.04 -5.13 -11.72
C THR A 98 29.72 -5.64 -13.00
N GLU A 99 28.95 -6.16 -13.94
CA GLU A 99 29.44 -6.64 -15.24
C GLU A 99 30.07 -5.50 -16.06
N ARG A 100 29.44 -4.32 -16.13
CA ARG A 100 30.03 -3.13 -16.76
C ARG A 100 31.35 -2.70 -16.12
N ARG A 101 31.47 -2.80 -14.80
CA ARG A 101 32.72 -2.47 -14.10
C ARG A 101 33.83 -3.47 -14.41
N LEU A 102 33.50 -4.75 -14.48
CA LEU A 102 34.46 -5.80 -14.85
C LEU A 102 34.93 -5.64 -16.31
N VAL A 103 34.00 -5.40 -17.24
CA VAL A 103 34.35 -5.13 -18.65
C VAL A 103 35.22 -3.88 -18.78
N ASN A 104 34.94 -2.80 -18.05
CA ASN A 104 35.80 -1.61 -18.08
C ASN A 104 37.18 -1.84 -17.45
N ALA A 105 37.28 -2.69 -16.43
CA ALA A 105 38.55 -2.96 -15.74
C ALA A 105 39.46 -3.93 -16.50
N TYR A 106 38.89 -4.87 -17.26
CA TYR A 106 39.63 -5.95 -17.94
C TYR A 106 39.53 -5.93 -19.46
N GLY A 107 38.65 -5.11 -20.06
CA GLY A 107 38.44 -4.99 -21.51
C GLY A 107 39.36 -4.00 -22.22
N GLY A 108 40.32 -3.40 -21.50
CA GLY A 108 41.40 -2.62 -22.09
C GLY A 108 42.66 -3.49 -22.27
N VAL A 109 42.68 -4.31 -23.32
CA VAL A 109 43.89 -4.90 -23.91
C VAL A 109 43.83 -4.69 -25.40
#